data_AF-A0A9J6BTD7-F1
#
_entry.id   AF-A0A9J6BTD7-F1
#
_cell.length_a   1.000
_cell.length_b   1.000
_cell.length_c   1.000
_cell.angle_alpha   90.00
_cell.angle_beta   90.00
_cell.angle_gamma   90.00
#
_symmetry.space_group_name_H-M   'P 1'
#
loop_
_entity.id
_entity.type
_entity.pdbx_description
1 polymer ?
#
loop_
_entity_poly.entity_id
_entity_poly.type
_entity_poly.pdbx_seq_one_letter_code
_entity_poly.pdbx_strand_id
1 'polypeptide(L)'
;MNKFGILVAFAVCCFVSVSADTCDLTAKDHFNNVEFVDMKRKCILETEDQIKKEITASLKYLSLAAYFSRDDVNRPGYAKFFFDAASEEREHAKKLIEYLQMRGRYFDLEDSAISNINIGSLVKGSEKAELLSLGSEWMKAPEASKNKEVSAGLNALRTALKMEAVVTGSIRNLIATCEAEQVEGKKNEIFNDYHFADYLTGDFLSEQYQGKRDIAGKISTLGKMIRDNGAELADYLFDKSLQ
;
A
#
# COMPACT_ATOMS: atom_id res chain seq x y z
N MET A 1 -85.43 -25.25 13.76
CA MET A 1 -85.21 -26.39 12.83
C MET A 1 -84.84 -25.83 11.47
N ASN A 2 -83.91 -26.50 10.78
CA ASN A 2 -83.43 -26.28 9.39
C ASN A 2 -82.20 -25.37 9.19
N LYS A 3 -81.05 -25.96 9.56
CA LYS A 3 -79.80 -26.14 8.78
C LYS A 3 -79.52 -25.16 7.62
N PHE A 4 -78.57 -24.24 7.83
CA PHE A 4 -77.70 -23.74 6.76
C PHE A 4 -76.27 -24.19 7.08
N GLY A 5 -75.82 -25.24 6.39
CA GLY A 5 -74.43 -25.71 6.43
C GLY A 5 -73.60 -24.90 5.45
N ILE A 6 -72.71 -24.04 5.96
CA ILE A 6 -71.66 -23.41 5.17
C ILE A 6 -70.51 -24.42 5.11
N LEU A 7 -70.28 -24.96 3.92
CA LEU A 7 -69.16 -25.85 3.62
C LEU A 7 -67.87 -25.03 3.62
N VAL A 8 -66.98 -25.44 4.52
CA VAL A 8 -65.66 -24.87 4.77
C VAL A 8 -64.71 -25.32 3.66
N ALA A 9 -64.21 -24.39 2.85
CA ALA A 9 -63.03 -24.59 2.02
C ALA A 9 -61.84 -23.85 2.66
N PHE A 10 -61.21 -24.47 3.67
CA PHE A 10 -59.89 -24.03 4.11
C PHE A 10 -58.90 -24.40 3.02
N ALA A 11 -58.52 -23.42 2.19
CA ALA A 11 -57.30 -23.49 1.42
C ALA A 11 -56.14 -23.56 2.44
N VAL A 12 -55.62 -24.77 2.66
CA VAL A 12 -54.35 -24.96 3.34
C VAL A 12 -53.28 -24.40 2.41
N CYS A 13 -53.00 -23.11 2.54
CA CYS A 13 -51.73 -22.56 2.11
C CYS A 13 -50.67 -23.30 2.92
N CYS A 14 -49.95 -24.23 2.26
CA CYS A 14 -48.64 -24.66 2.74
C CYS A 14 -47.74 -23.42 2.74
N PHE A 15 -47.77 -22.67 3.83
CA PHE A 15 -46.67 -21.79 4.19
C PHE A 15 -45.50 -22.73 4.49
N VAL A 16 -44.67 -22.95 3.48
CA VAL A 16 -43.33 -23.48 3.70
C VAL A 16 -42.61 -22.40 4.49
N SER A 17 -42.58 -22.54 5.82
CA SER A 17 -41.68 -21.74 6.65
C SER A 17 -40.26 -22.12 6.25
N VAL A 18 -39.65 -21.31 5.40
CA VAL A 18 -38.19 -21.28 5.26
C VAL A 18 -37.67 -20.90 6.64
N SER A 19 -37.20 -21.90 7.38
CA SER A 19 -36.36 -21.64 8.55
C SER A 19 -35.12 -20.96 7.98
N ALA A 20 -34.94 -19.68 8.31
CA ALA A 20 -33.69 -19.01 8.06
C ALA A 20 -32.68 -19.65 9.01
N ASP A 21 -32.04 -20.73 8.56
CA ASP A 21 -30.87 -21.26 9.22
C ASP A 21 -29.81 -20.15 9.17
N THR A 22 -29.65 -19.44 10.28
CA THR A 22 -28.56 -18.48 10.44
C THR A 22 -27.28 -19.30 10.43
N CYS A 23 -26.61 -19.34 9.27
CA CYS A 23 -25.29 -19.94 9.09
C CYS A 23 -24.21 -19.09 9.76
N ASP A 24 -24.33 -18.89 11.07
CA ASP A 24 -23.28 -18.30 11.89
C ASP A 24 -22.79 -19.37 12.86
N LEU A 25 -21.58 -19.87 12.59
CA LEU A 25 -20.93 -20.79 13.50
C LEU A 25 -20.53 -19.97 14.73
N THR A 26 -21.25 -20.17 15.83
CA THR A 26 -20.90 -19.54 17.11
C THR A 26 -19.43 -19.85 17.45
N ALA A 27 -18.58 -18.84 17.38
CA ALA A 27 -17.18 -18.95 17.75
C ALA A 27 -17.10 -19.32 19.24
N LYS A 28 -16.69 -20.56 19.53
CA LYS A 28 -16.38 -20.95 20.91
C LYS A 28 -15.05 -20.32 21.28
N ASP A 29 -15.12 -19.32 22.15
CA ASP A 29 -13.98 -18.57 22.62
C ASP A 29 -13.10 -19.47 23.53
N HIS A 30 -12.18 -20.23 22.92
CA HIS A 30 -11.25 -21.10 23.63
C HIS A 30 -10.02 -20.34 24.18
N PHE A 31 -9.91 -19.03 23.95
CA PHE A 31 -8.73 -18.22 24.26
C PHE A 31 -8.88 -17.25 25.45
N ASN A 32 -9.95 -17.36 26.25
CA ASN A 32 -10.29 -16.42 27.33
C ASN A 32 -9.23 -16.22 28.44
N ASN A 33 -8.15 -17.01 28.48
CA ASN A 33 -7.17 -17.01 29.57
C ASN A 33 -5.71 -16.82 29.10
N VAL A 34 -5.45 -16.37 27.87
CA VAL A 34 -4.08 -16.08 27.44
C VAL A 34 -3.91 -14.58 27.21
N GLU A 35 -3.22 -13.92 28.14
CA GLU A 35 -2.76 -12.53 27.97
C GLU A 35 -1.48 -12.55 27.14
N PHE A 36 -1.62 -12.43 25.82
CA PHE A 36 -0.47 -12.29 24.93
C PHE A 36 0.13 -10.88 25.05
N VAL A 37 1.45 -10.77 24.91
CA VAL A 37 2.13 -9.47 24.78
C VAL A 37 1.78 -8.86 23.42
N ASP A 38 0.64 -8.18 23.38
CA ASP A 38 0.11 -7.56 22.16
C ASP A 38 0.80 -6.22 21.88
N MET A 39 0.88 -5.90 20.60
CA MET A 39 1.20 -4.55 20.13
C MET A 39 0.23 -3.55 20.78
N LYS A 40 0.72 -2.35 21.05
CA LYS A 40 -0.09 -1.28 21.62
C LYS A 40 -0.76 -0.46 20.52
N ARG A 41 -1.85 0.23 20.88
CA ARG A 41 -2.80 0.82 19.93
C ARG A 41 -2.13 1.75 18.92
N LYS A 42 -1.21 2.60 19.37
CA LYS A 42 -0.54 3.59 18.52
C LYS A 42 0.36 2.90 17.50
N CYS A 43 1.18 1.95 17.92
CA CYS A 43 2.05 1.16 17.04
C CYS A 43 1.24 0.44 15.95
N ILE A 44 0.04 -0.06 16.30
CA ILE A 44 -0.84 -0.73 15.33
C ILE A 44 -1.38 0.25 14.31
N LEU A 45 -1.92 1.39 14.75
CA LEU A 45 -2.45 2.41 13.84
C LEU A 45 -1.38 2.92 12.87
N GLU A 46 -0.15 3.11 13.34
CA GLU A 46 0.99 3.50 12.48
C GLU A 46 1.39 2.36 11.53
N THR A 47 1.27 1.10 11.94
CA THR A 47 1.53 -0.05 11.04
C THR A 47 0.47 -0.14 9.94
N GLU A 48 -0.80 0.06 10.28
CA GLU A 48 -1.89 0.14 9.31
C GLU A 48 -1.71 1.31 8.34
N ASP A 49 -1.20 2.45 8.83
CA ASP A 49 -0.86 3.58 7.98
C ASP A 49 0.33 3.29 7.07
N GLN A 50 1.35 2.57 7.56
CA GLN A 50 2.46 2.11 6.74
C GLN A 50 1.99 1.17 5.63
N ILE A 51 1.10 0.21 5.91
CA ILE A 51 0.49 -0.66 4.90
C ILE A 51 -0.19 0.16 3.80
N LYS A 52 -0.92 1.23 4.17
CA LYS A 52 -1.56 2.14 3.19
C LYS A 52 -0.53 2.84 2.31
N LYS A 53 0.60 3.25 2.87
CA LYS A 53 1.70 3.88 2.13
C LYS A 53 2.33 2.92 1.13
N GLU A 54 2.59 1.67 1.51
CA GLU A 54 3.19 0.67 0.60
C GLU A 54 2.25 0.30 -0.56
N ILE A 55 0.96 0.10 -0.29
CA ILE A 55 -0.03 -0.15 -1.35
C ILE A 55 -0.12 1.04 -2.31
N THR A 56 -0.07 2.25 -1.78
CA THR A 56 -0.08 3.47 -2.60
C THR A 56 1.19 3.59 -3.44
N ALA A 57 2.36 3.26 -2.89
CA ALA A 57 3.62 3.23 -3.62
C ALA A 57 3.59 2.20 -4.77
N SER A 58 3.09 0.99 -4.50
CA SER A 58 2.85 -0.05 -5.51
C SER A 58 2.00 0.46 -6.68
N LEU A 59 0.85 1.10 -6.39
CA LEU A 59 -0.03 1.64 -7.44
C LEU A 59 0.64 2.75 -8.25
N LYS A 60 1.51 3.54 -7.63
CA LYS A 60 2.28 4.59 -8.32
C LYS A 60 3.31 4.00 -9.27
N TYR A 61 4.10 3.05 -8.81
CA TYR A 61 5.06 2.36 -9.66
C TYR A 61 4.37 1.65 -10.83
N LEU A 62 3.20 1.05 -10.58
CA LEU A 62 2.38 0.47 -11.65
C LEU A 62 1.97 1.52 -12.70
N SER A 63 1.61 2.73 -12.27
CA SER A 63 1.26 3.83 -13.20
C SER A 63 2.46 4.32 -14.03
N LEU A 64 3.66 4.38 -13.42
CA LEU A 64 4.90 4.69 -14.14
C LEU A 64 5.24 3.59 -15.15
N ALA A 65 5.12 2.32 -14.74
CA ALA A 65 5.35 1.18 -15.62
C ALA A 65 4.41 1.20 -16.84
N ALA A 66 3.12 1.47 -16.62
CA ALA A 66 2.13 1.61 -17.68
C ALA A 66 2.48 2.78 -18.62
N TYR A 67 2.94 3.92 -18.09
CA TYR A 67 3.36 5.06 -18.90
C TYR A 67 4.52 4.74 -19.86
N PHE A 68 5.55 4.04 -19.38
CA PHE A 68 6.71 3.66 -20.20
C PHE A 68 6.43 2.51 -21.17
N SER A 69 5.36 1.75 -20.93
CA SER A 69 4.88 0.66 -21.79
C SER A 69 4.04 1.13 -22.98
N ARG A 70 3.65 2.41 -23.03
CA ARG A 70 2.87 2.96 -24.14
C ARG A 70 3.67 2.91 -25.45
N ASP A 71 2.98 2.79 -26.57
CA ASP A 71 3.57 2.74 -27.92
C ASP A 71 4.30 4.03 -28.31
N ASP A 72 3.79 5.19 -27.86
CA ASP A 72 4.38 6.51 -28.08
C ASP A 72 5.66 6.77 -27.25
N VAL A 73 5.81 6.11 -26.10
CA VAL A 73 7.00 6.22 -25.23
C VAL A 73 8.00 5.09 -25.52
N ASN A 74 7.52 3.85 -25.53
CA ASN A 74 8.24 2.61 -25.83
C ASN A 74 9.62 2.53 -25.13
N ARG A 75 9.60 2.43 -23.80
CA ARG A 75 10.78 2.27 -22.94
C ARG A 75 10.63 1.02 -22.07
N PRO A 76 10.82 -0.19 -22.66
CA PRO A 76 10.53 -1.44 -21.98
C PRO A 76 11.46 -1.75 -20.80
N GLY A 77 12.69 -1.25 -20.77
CA GLY A 77 13.60 -1.41 -19.62
C GLY A 77 13.11 -0.62 -18.41
N TYR A 78 12.69 0.63 -18.60
CA TYR A 78 12.02 1.41 -17.55
C TYR A 78 10.70 0.78 -17.12
N ALA A 79 9.88 0.32 -18.06
CA ALA A 79 8.62 -0.34 -17.76
C ALA A 79 8.83 -1.56 -16.86
N LYS A 80 9.77 -2.44 -17.22
CA LYS A 80 10.14 -3.61 -16.42
C LYS A 80 10.60 -3.19 -15.01
N PHE A 81 11.52 -2.24 -14.91
CA PHE A 81 12.01 -1.74 -13.63
C PHE A 81 10.87 -1.27 -12.70
N PHE A 82 9.92 -0.51 -13.22
CA PHE A 82 8.79 -0.03 -12.43
C PHE A 82 7.71 -1.10 -12.15
N PHE A 83 7.54 -2.11 -13.01
CA PHE A 83 6.69 -3.27 -12.68
C PHE A 83 7.28 -4.11 -11.55
N ASP A 84 8.60 -4.31 -11.58
CA ASP A 84 9.33 -5.03 -10.52
C ASP A 84 9.20 -4.25 -9.19
N ALA A 85 9.46 -2.94 -9.21
CA ALA A 85 9.28 -2.07 -8.04
C ALA A 85 7.83 -2.05 -7.50
N ALA A 86 6.82 -2.03 -8.39
CA ALA A 86 5.42 -2.11 -7.96
C ALA A 86 5.11 -3.42 -7.23
N SER A 87 5.70 -4.52 -7.69
CA SER A 87 5.52 -5.84 -7.08
C SER A 87 6.21 -5.93 -5.73
N GLU A 88 7.40 -5.35 -5.60
CA GLU A 88 8.17 -5.27 -4.35
C GLU A 88 7.40 -4.52 -3.25
N GLU A 89 6.87 -3.33 -3.55
CA GLU A 89 6.07 -2.57 -2.58
C GLU A 89 4.77 -3.28 -2.17
N ARG A 90 4.19 -4.05 -3.08
CA ARG A 90 3.03 -4.89 -2.76
C ARG A 90 3.40 -6.02 -1.80
N GLU A 91 4.58 -6.61 -1.94
CA GLU A 91 5.08 -7.60 -0.99
C GLU A 91 5.47 -6.96 0.35
N HIS A 92 5.96 -5.72 0.39
CA HIS A 92 6.14 -4.96 1.65
C HIS A 92 4.82 -4.81 2.42
N ALA A 93 3.76 -4.41 1.73
CA ALA A 93 2.42 -4.32 2.33
C ALA A 93 1.97 -5.68 2.90
N LYS A 94 2.17 -6.76 2.14
CA LYS A 94 1.82 -8.11 2.56
C LYS A 94 2.63 -8.57 3.79
N LYS A 95 3.95 -8.35 3.81
CA LYS A 95 4.83 -8.63 4.96
C LYS A 95 4.31 -7.96 6.25
N LEU A 96 3.84 -6.71 6.17
CA LEU A 96 3.27 -5.99 7.32
C LEU A 96 1.90 -6.54 7.74
N ILE A 97 1.03 -6.90 6.78
CA ILE A 97 -0.26 -7.53 7.07
C ILE A 97 -0.07 -8.88 7.78
N GLU A 98 0.84 -9.71 7.26
CA GLU A 98 1.19 -11.01 7.87
C GLU A 98 1.78 -10.83 9.26
N TYR A 99 2.58 -9.78 9.48
CA TYR A 99 3.11 -9.45 10.81
C TYR A 99 1.99 -9.08 11.79
N LEU A 100 1.03 -8.23 11.39
CA LEU A 100 -0.15 -7.91 12.23
C LEU A 100 -0.95 -9.17 12.57
N GLN A 101 -1.17 -10.05 11.59
CA GLN A 101 -1.89 -11.32 11.78
C GLN A 101 -1.15 -12.25 12.74
N MET A 102 0.18 -12.34 12.63
CA MET A 102 1.03 -13.09 13.58
C MET A 102 0.88 -12.56 15.02
N ARG A 103 0.65 -11.26 15.20
CA ARG A 103 0.41 -10.62 16.50
C ARG A 103 -1.05 -10.70 16.96
N GLY A 104 -1.91 -11.43 16.25
CA GLY A 104 -3.32 -11.61 16.60
C GLY A 104 -4.21 -10.43 16.21
N ARG A 105 -3.75 -9.58 15.29
CA ARG A 105 -4.48 -8.41 14.79
C ARG A 105 -4.95 -8.65 13.36
N TYR A 106 -6.12 -8.13 13.05
CA TYR A 106 -6.68 -8.19 11.71
C TYR A 106 -6.63 -6.80 11.07
N PHE A 107 -6.08 -6.72 9.86
CA PHE A 107 -6.12 -5.51 9.05
C PHE A 107 -7.41 -5.52 8.23
N ASP A 108 -8.33 -4.61 8.55
CA ASP A 108 -9.56 -4.44 7.80
C ASP A 108 -9.37 -3.49 6.62
N LEU A 109 -9.53 -4.03 5.41
CA LEU A 109 -9.44 -3.27 4.18
C LEU A 109 -10.68 -2.39 3.94
N GLU A 110 -11.85 -2.75 4.45
CA GLU A 110 -13.10 -2.00 4.20
C GLU A 110 -13.11 -0.66 4.95
N ASP A 111 -12.65 -0.67 6.21
CA ASP A 111 -12.52 0.52 7.06
C ASP A 111 -11.23 1.32 6.76
N SER A 112 -10.36 0.77 5.92
CA SER A 112 -9.21 1.50 5.41
C SER A 112 -9.65 2.50 4.35
N ALA A 113 -9.15 3.75 4.40
CA ALA A 113 -9.40 4.77 3.37
C ALA A 113 -8.99 4.34 1.93
N ILE A 114 -8.31 3.18 1.80
CA ILE A 114 -7.96 2.49 0.54
C ILE A 114 -9.21 2.02 -0.21
N SER A 115 -10.25 1.55 0.49
CA SER A 115 -11.50 1.07 -0.13
C SER A 115 -12.15 2.10 -1.05
N ASN A 116 -11.89 3.38 -0.77
CA ASN A 116 -12.39 4.54 -1.51
C ASN A 116 -11.32 5.19 -2.39
N ILE A 117 -10.23 4.49 -2.73
CA ILE A 117 -9.26 4.93 -3.72
C ILE A 117 -9.85 4.65 -5.10
N ASN A 118 -10.39 5.70 -5.72
CA ASN A 118 -10.68 5.66 -7.14
C ASN A 118 -9.35 5.82 -7.91
N ILE A 119 -8.87 4.75 -8.55
CA ILE A 119 -7.61 4.75 -9.31
C ILE A 119 -7.60 5.89 -10.35
N GLY A 120 -8.75 6.20 -10.96
CA GLY A 120 -8.89 7.31 -11.90
C GLY A 120 -8.82 8.70 -11.26
N SER A 121 -9.18 8.84 -9.98
CA SER A 121 -9.05 10.10 -9.24
C SER A 121 -7.64 10.31 -8.67
N LEU A 122 -6.89 9.22 -8.41
CA LEU A 122 -5.47 9.31 -8.11
C LEU A 122 -4.71 9.96 -9.29
N VAL A 123 -4.98 9.53 -10.51
CA VAL A 123 -4.34 10.04 -11.75
C VAL A 123 -4.72 11.49 -12.06
N LYS A 124 -5.93 11.93 -11.70
CA LYS A 124 -6.46 13.27 -12.05
C LYS A 124 -6.28 14.35 -10.98
N GLY A 125 -5.60 14.03 -9.88
CA GLY A 125 -5.35 14.99 -8.80
C GLY A 125 -6.65 15.34 -8.06
N SER A 126 -7.00 14.56 -7.04
CA SER A 126 -8.09 14.91 -6.12
C SER A 126 -7.57 14.95 -4.69
N GLU A 127 -8.12 15.86 -3.88
CA GLU A 127 -7.88 16.19 -2.45
C GLU A 127 -7.46 15.04 -1.49
N LYS A 128 -7.64 13.78 -1.87
CA LYS A 128 -7.29 12.60 -1.08
C LYS A 128 -5.81 12.21 -1.07
N ALA A 129 -4.99 12.83 -1.92
CA ALA A 129 -3.54 12.64 -1.95
C ALA A 129 -2.84 13.21 -0.69
N GLU A 130 -3.46 14.21 -0.05
CA GLU A 130 -3.02 14.81 1.21
C GLU A 130 -3.15 13.82 2.39
N LEU A 131 -4.16 12.95 2.34
CA LEU A 131 -4.44 11.90 3.34
C LEU A 131 -3.35 10.80 3.39
N LEU A 132 -2.51 10.71 2.35
CA LEU A 132 -1.42 9.74 2.24
C LEU A 132 -0.04 10.41 2.30
N SER A 133 0.03 11.71 2.63
CA SER A 133 1.29 12.48 2.69
C SER A 133 2.08 12.52 1.38
N LEU A 134 1.44 12.25 0.24
CA LEU A 134 2.11 12.17 -1.06
C LEU A 134 1.47 13.19 -2.00
N GLY A 135 2.16 14.30 -2.28
CA GLY A 135 1.62 15.44 -3.03
C GLY A 135 0.96 15.09 -4.37
N SER A 136 -0.06 15.84 -4.76
CA SER A 136 -0.83 15.69 -6.02
C SER A 136 0.01 15.80 -7.30
N GLU A 137 1.22 16.38 -7.20
CA GLU A 137 2.21 16.45 -8.28
C GLU A 137 2.75 15.05 -8.69
N TRP A 138 2.64 14.06 -7.80
CA TRP A 138 3.34 12.77 -7.90
C TRP A 138 2.55 11.69 -8.67
N MET A 139 1.28 11.98 -9.00
CA MET A 139 0.41 11.10 -9.78
C MET A 139 0.26 11.57 -11.24
N LYS A 140 0.85 12.71 -11.59
CA LYS A 140 0.92 13.14 -12.99
C LYS A 140 1.94 12.27 -13.70
N ALA A 141 1.54 11.71 -14.84
CA ALA A 141 2.50 11.08 -15.75
C ALA A 141 3.69 12.03 -15.97
N PRO A 142 4.93 11.53 -16.05
CA PRO A 142 6.08 12.39 -16.34
C PRO A 142 5.76 13.21 -17.59
N GLU A 143 5.63 14.53 -17.42
CA GLU A 143 5.36 15.38 -18.56
C GLU A 143 6.53 15.24 -19.55
N ALA A 144 6.21 15.05 -20.82
CA ALA A 144 7.19 15.21 -21.88
C ALA A 144 7.70 16.65 -21.78
N SER A 145 8.91 16.82 -21.25
CA SER A 145 9.48 18.14 -20.99
C SER A 145 9.50 18.93 -22.29
N LYS A 146 8.79 20.08 -22.31
CA LYS A 146 8.88 21.04 -23.43
C LYS A 146 10.31 21.57 -23.62
N ASN A 147 11.13 21.50 -22.57
CA ASN A 147 12.55 21.81 -22.59
C ASN A 147 13.36 20.50 -22.76
N LYS A 148 14.10 20.35 -23.86
CA LYS A 148 14.91 19.16 -24.19
C LYS A 148 16.03 18.79 -23.19
N GLU A 149 16.15 19.47 -22.06
CA GLU A 149 17.21 19.26 -21.07
C GLU A 149 16.91 18.12 -20.07
N VAL A 150 15.64 17.76 -19.86
CA VAL A 150 15.26 16.77 -18.84
C VAL A 150 14.47 15.63 -19.47
N SER A 151 14.99 14.41 -19.36
CA SER A 151 14.37 13.21 -19.92
C SER A 151 13.21 12.71 -19.04
N ALA A 152 12.24 12.01 -19.66
CA ALA A 152 11.11 11.43 -18.94
C ALA A 152 11.59 10.35 -17.94
N GLY A 153 12.61 9.56 -18.33
CA GLY A 153 13.25 8.58 -17.46
C GLY A 153 13.91 9.21 -16.22
N LEU A 154 14.63 10.32 -16.39
CA LEU A 154 15.29 11.01 -15.28
C LEU A 154 14.26 11.59 -14.28
N ASN A 155 13.16 12.14 -14.79
CA ASN A 155 12.07 12.62 -13.94
C ASN A 155 11.42 11.47 -13.17
N ALA A 156 11.13 10.35 -13.82
CA ALA A 156 10.56 9.18 -13.16
C ALA A 156 11.47 8.62 -12.05
N LEU A 157 12.77 8.49 -12.31
CA LEU A 157 13.74 8.04 -11.30
C LEU A 157 13.87 9.00 -10.12
N ARG A 158 13.84 10.32 -10.37
CA ARG A 158 13.82 11.33 -9.29
C ARG A 158 12.55 11.24 -8.45
N THR A 159 11.40 11.02 -9.08
CA THR A 159 10.13 10.80 -8.38
C THR A 159 10.20 9.54 -7.54
N ALA A 160 10.71 8.42 -8.08
CA ALA A 160 10.93 7.19 -7.35
C ALA A 160 11.82 7.41 -6.11
N LEU A 161 12.98 8.07 -6.26
CA LEU A 161 13.87 8.35 -5.13
C LEU A 161 13.20 9.19 -4.02
N LYS A 162 12.35 10.15 -4.40
CA LYS A 162 11.58 10.93 -3.44
C LYS A 162 10.54 10.08 -2.71
N MET A 163 9.87 9.17 -3.41
CA MET A 163 8.93 8.20 -2.82
C MET A 163 9.63 7.32 -1.79
N GLU A 164 10.74 6.70 -2.17
CA GLU A 164 11.53 5.88 -1.26
C GLU A 164 11.98 6.65 -0.01
N ALA A 165 12.36 7.92 -0.18
CA ALA A 165 12.75 8.76 0.94
C ALA A 165 11.60 9.01 1.92
N VAL A 166 10.38 9.23 1.42
CA VAL A 166 9.18 9.42 2.24
C VAL A 166 8.79 8.12 2.96
N VAL A 167 8.77 6.99 2.25
CA VAL A 167 8.47 5.66 2.82
C VAL A 167 9.48 5.31 3.92
N THR A 168 10.77 5.48 3.65
CA THR A 168 11.83 5.25 4.66
C THR A 168 11.67 6.14 5.89
N GLY A 169 11.28 7.41 5.70
CA GLY A 169 11.01 8.34 6.80
C GLY A 169 9.85 7.86 7.67
N SER A 170 8.80 7.34 7.02
CA SER A 170 7.64 6.76 7.70
C SER A 170 8.00 5.51 8.51
N ILE A 171 8.78 4.59 7.95
CA ILE A 171 9.26 3.38 8.67
C ILE A 171 10.07 3.76 9.91
N ARG A 172 10.92 4.78 9.82
CA ARG A 172 11.69 5.27 10.98
C ARG A 172 10.78 5.85 12.07
N ASN A 173 9.71 6.56 11.70
CA ASN A 173 8.73 7.09 12.65
C ASN A 173 7.90 5.96 13.28
N LEU A 174 7.57 4.92 12.51
CA LEU A 174 6.91 3.71 13.00
C LEU A 174 7.76 3.01 14.07
N ILE A 175 9.06 2.77 13.78
CA ILE A 175 10.00 2.17 14.74
C ILE A 175 10.03 2.99 16.04
N ALA A 176 10.27 4.30 15.93
CA ALA A 176 10.33 5.19 17.09
C ALA A 176 9.03 5.19 17.91
N THR A 177 7.88 5.03 17.24
CA THR A 177 6.58 4.94 17.90
C THR A 177 6.41 3.62 18.65
N CYS A 178 6.80 2.51 18.04
CA CYS A 178 6.67 1.17 18.63
C CYS A 178 7.70 0.88 19.74
N GLU A 179 8.85 1.57 19.74
CA GLU A 179 9.86 1.46 20.81
C GLU A 179 9.48 2.26 22.08
N ALA A 180 8.70 3.33 21.93
CA ALA A 180 8.44 4.30 22.99
C ALA A 180 6.94 4.61 23.16
N GLU A 181 6.08 3.59 23.06
CA GLU A 181 4.64 3.81 23.21
C GLU A 181 4.25 3.94 24.68
N GLN A 182 3.53 5.02 25.03
CA GLN A 182 2.97 5.16 26.37
C GLN A 182 1.75 4.26 26.55
N VAL A 183 1.71 3.52 27.65
CA VAL A 183 0.56 2.67 27.98
C VAL A 183 -0.61 3.55 28.42
N GLU A 184 -1.73 3.43 27.71
CA GLU A 184 -2.96 4.16 28.01
C GLU A 184 -3.40 3.88 29.47
N GLY A 185 -3.65 4.95 30.24
CA GLY A 185 -4.01 4.85 31.66
C GLY A 185 -2.84 4.75 32.65
N LYS A 186 -1.58 4.65 32.19
CA LYS A 186 -0.40 4.60 33.07
C LYS A 186 0.68 5.60 32.63
N LYS A 187 0.73 6.76 33.28
CA LYS A 187 1.61 7.90 32.89
C LYS A 187 3.11 7.61 32.86
N ASN A 188 3.59 6.56 33.52
CA ASN A 188 5.02 6.24 33.65
C ASN A 188 5.42 4.88 33.05
N GLU A 189 4.52 4.20 32.33
CA GLU A 189 4.82 2.91 31.72
C GLU A 189 4.98 3.09 30.21
N ILE A 190 6.19 2.82 29.72
CA ILE A 190 6.52 2.81 28.30
C ILE A 190 6.59 1.34 27.86
N PHE A 191 5.84 1.01 26.82
CA PHE A 191 5.90 -0.26 26.15
C PHE A 191 6.86 -0.15 24.96
N ASN A 192 7.82 -1.06 24.92
CA ASN A 192 8.76 -1.20 23.82
C ASN A 192 8.52 -2.54 23.12
N ASP A 193 8.10 -2.50 21.86
CA ASP A 193 7.96 -3.68 21.01
C ASP A 193 9.30 -4.04 20.34
N TYR A 194 10.19 -4.67 21.10
CA TYR A 194 11.53 -5.03 20.62
C TYR A 194 11.51 -5.90 19.37
N HIS A 195 10.58 -6.86 19.28
CA HIS A 195 10.51 -7.78 18.14
C HIS A 195 10.11 -7.03 16.87
N PHE A 196 9.15 -6.12 16.95
CA PHE A 196 8.74 -5.37 15.76
C PHE A 196 9.77 -4.33 15.34
N ALA A 197 10.39 -3.65 16.31
CA ALA A 197 11.48 -2.70 16.05
C ALA A 197 12.67 -3.40 15.37
N ASP A 198 13.04 -4.59 15.82
CA ASP A 198 14.10 -5.41 15.20
C ASP A 198 13.72 -5.83 13.78
N TYR A 199 12.51 -6.36 13.58
CA TYR A 199 12.00 -6.75 12.26
C TYR A 199 12.02 -5.60 11.24
N LEU A 200 11.50 -4.42 11.62
CA LEU A 200 11.51 -3.24 10.74
C LEU A 200 12.92 -2.73 10.46
N THR A 201 13.84 -2.85 11.43
CA THR A 201 15.22 -2.38 11.27
C THR A 201 16.07 -3.33 10.43
N GLY A 202 15.93 -4.64 10.68
CA GLY A 202 16.69 -5.69 10.02
C GLY A 202 16.26 -5.88 8.57
N ASP A 203 14.95 -6.04 8.33
CA ASP A 203 14.44 -6.39 7.01
C ASP A 203 14.11 -5.13 6.21
N PHE A 204 13.18 -4.30 6.69
CA PHE A 204 12.67 -3.16 5.90
C PHE A 204 13.72 -2.07 5.69
N LEU A 205 14.36 -1.56 6.75
CA LEU A 205 15.31 -0.46 6.59
C LEU A 205 16.52 -0.86 5.73
N SER A 206 16.99 -2.10 5.82
CA SER A 206 18.12 -2.57 5.03
C SER A 206 17.77 -2.63 3.54
N GLU A 207 16.59 -3.15 3.19
CA GLU A 207 16.00 -3.15 1.83
C GLU A 207 15.88 -1.70 1.32
N GLN A 208 15.26 -0.80 2.10
CA GLN A 208 15.08 0.61 1.72
C GLN A 208 16.40 1.36 1.43
N TYR A 209 17.44 1.17 2.23
CA TYR A 209 18.72 1.85 2.00
C TYR A 209 19.41 1.34 0.73
N GLN A 210 19.29 0.06 0.42
CA GLN A 210 19.83 -0.53 -0.81
C GLN A 210 19.07 -0.02 -2.04
N GLY A 211 17.74 -0.05 -2.02
CA GLY A 211 16.89 0.47 -3.11
C GLY A 211 17.17 1.95 -3.40
N LYS A 212 17.22 2.79 -2.36
CA LYS A 212 17.56 4.22 -2.51
C LYS A 212 18.94 4.45 -3.11
N ARG A 213 19.94 3.66 -2.70
CA ARG A 213 21.31 3.78 -3.21
C ARG A 213 21.39 3.37 -4.69
N ASP A 214 20.63 2.37 -5.09
CA ASP A 214 20.55 1.91 -6.47
C ASP A 214 19.88 2.96 -7.36
N ILE A 215 18.71 3.48 -6.98
CA ILE A 215 18.02 4.55 -7.73
C ILE A 215 18.90 5.81 -7.83
N ALA A 216 19.55 6.22 -6.74
CA ALA A 216 20.47 7.36 -6.77
C ALA A 216 21.66 7.13 -7.72
N GLY A 217 22.15 5.89 -7.80
CA GLY A 217 23.17 5.48 -8.76
C GLY A 217 22.68 5.62 -10.20
N LYS A 218 21.48 5.10 -10.49
CA LYS A 218 20.79 5.21 -11.79
C LYS A 218 20.60 6.67 -12.21
N ILE A 219 20.14 7.55 -11.30
CA ILE A 219 20.01 8.99 -11.54
C ILE A 219 21.36 9.62 -11.90
N SER A 220 22.44 9.26 -11.19
CA SER A 220 23.77 9.80 -11.46
C SER A 220 24.29 9.38 -12.84
N THR A 221 24.14 8.10 -13.18
CA THR A 221 24.55 7.53 -14.47
C THR A 221 23.78 8.16 -15.62
N LEU A 222 22.45 8.16 -15.56
CA LEU A 222 21.61 8.77 -16.58
C LEU A 222 21.89 10.27 -16.70
N GLY A 223 22.03 10.98 -15.58
CA GLY A 223 22.36 12.39 -15.56
C GLY A 223 23.72 12.71 -16.19
N LYS A 224 24.70 11.79 -16.13
CA LYS A 224 25.98 11.91 -16.87
C LYS A 224 25.76 11.69 -18.36
N MET A 225 25.07 10.61 -18.74
CA MET A 225 24.78 10.29 -20.14
C MET A 225 24.03 11.41 -20.86
N ILE A 226 23.09 12.07 -20.20
CA ILE A 226 22.34 13.22 -20.74
C ILE A 226 23.26 14.40 -21.04
N ARG A 227 24.23 14.69 -20.17
CA ARG A 227 25.20 15.80 -20.40
C ARG A 227 26.12 15.54 -21.59
N ASP A 228 26.51 14.28 -21.78
CA ASP A 228 27.50 13.92 -22.80
C ASP A 228 26.85 13.70 -24.19
N ASN A 229 25.62 13.18 -24.23
CA ASN A 229 24.99 12.68 -25.48
C ASN A 229 23.62 13.30 -25.80
N GLY A 230 23.08 14.15 -24.91
CA GLY A 230 21.72 14.69 -25.02
C GLY A 230 20.64 13.76 -24.46
N ALA A 231 19.48 14.33 -24.14
CA ALA A 231 18.44 13.64 -23.36
C ALA A 231 17.85 12.40 -24.05
N GLU A 232 17.55 12.48 -25.35
CA GLU A 232 16.84 11.42 -26.08
C GLU A 232 17.71 10.16 -26.26
N LEU A 233 18.96 10.35 -26.69
CA LEU A 233 19.91 9.24 -26.90
C LEU A 233 20.31 8.61 -25.56
N ALA A 234 20.53 9.43 -24.53
CA ALA A 234 20.83 8.95 -23.19
C ALA A 234 19.70 8.09 -22.61
N ASP A 235 18.44 8.54 -22.70
CA ASP A 235 17.29 7.78 -22.22
C ASP A 235 17.14 6.45 -22.96
N TYR A 236 17.37 6.44 -24.28
CA TYR A 236 17.30 5.20 -25.07
C TYR A 236 18.41 4.21 -24.68
N LEU A 237 19.66 4.66 -24.60
CA LEU A 237 20.79 3.81 -24.23
C LEU A 237 20.65 3.29 -22.80
N PHE A 238 20.17 4.14 -21.89
CA PHE A 238 19.93 3.75 -20.50
C PHE A 238 18.79 2.74 -20.39
N ASP A 239 17.68 2.92 -21.11
CA ASP A 239 16.61 1.92 -21.17
C ASP A 239 17.13 0.53 -21.58
N LYS A 240 18.04 0.46 -22.55
CA LYS A 240 18.67 -0.81 -22.94
C LYS A 240 19.55 -1.43 -21.86
N SER A 241 20.12 -0.61 -20.97
CA SER A 241 20.90 -1.11 -19.84
C SER A 241 20.05 -1.63 -18.68
N LEU A 242 18.74 -1.33 -18.66
CA LEU A 242 17.80 -1.79 -17.63
C LEU A 242 17.11 -3.12 -17.96
N GLN A 243 17.34 -3.66 -19.16
CA GLN A 243 16.69 -4.89 -19.65
C GLN A 243 17.33 -6.15 -19.07
#